data_AF-A0A1H9RRL0-F1
#
_entry.id   AF-A0A1H9RRL0-F1
#
_cell.length_a   1.000
_cell.length_b   1.000
_cell.length_c   1.000
_cell.angle_alpha   90.00
_cell.angle_beta   90.00
_cell.angle_gamma   90.00
#
_symmetry.space_group_name_H-M   'P 1'
#
loop_
_entity.id
_entity.type
_entity.pdbx_description
1 polymer ?
#
loop_
_entity_poly.entity_id
_entity_poly.type
_entity_poly.pdbx_seq_one_letter_code
_entity_poly.pdbx_strand_id
1 'polypeptide(L)'
;MTRDTRVVLTGGTALALALTAGSLLEWADWVNIVLAVALIVGTGVLATRGPDRRESRSIPPPRQQPEPEPVPAPQPPPPASREVTSVRLPSSEGDIPFTLSCTVQWYQLAHGHPDPGVLAVQAVLHRAHQAARSHHPEDTGAVHAIAATLSHPATDSTNTVRAWAAEVRVYVNEEHRAYLRDMAALRRQQHLAKLEIANERFVREYLTDEVLTSAGSTVVWWLARDKSKVEETVDLIGSLARLSAAARDTEVDEAFRSLVPEHLRPTARLDQQPGLDNGFAEPGLFVVDSSGVVTGPDEVPDELLPDPADERHALFGRDLVDLLVRHDHPDLAAKARDRYGVDDWSSGPTPDNADQHQAS
;
A
#
# COMPACT_ATOMS: atom_id res chain seq x y z
N MET A 1 -20.55 52.43 14.82
CA MET A 1 -19.13 52.00 14.76
C MET A 1 -18.58 51.99 16.17
N THR A 2 -18.57 50.82 16.79
CA THR A 2 -18.22 50.58 18.20
C THR A 2 -16.72 50.73 18.43
N ARG A 3 -16.35 51.23 19.61
CA ARG A 3 -14.96 51.54 20.02
C ARG A 3 -13.99 50.36 19.81
N ASP A 4 -14.50 49.13 19.93
CA ASP A 4 -13.73 47.89 19.73
C ASP A 4 -13.24 47.71 18.30
N THR A 5 -14.03 48.14 17.30
CA THR A 5 -13.60 48.07 15.89
C THR A 5 -12.45 49.03 15.58
N ARG A 6 -12.30 50.14 16.32
CA ARG A 6 -11.21 51.09 16.11
C ARG A 6 -9.88 50.59 16.68
N VAL A 7 -9.90 49.95 17.85
CA VAL A 7 -8.69 49.43 18.51
C VAL A 7 -8.08 48.27 17.71
N VAL A 8 -8.93 47.35 17.22
CA VAL A 8 -8.50 46.21 16.41
C VAL A 8 -7.95 46.68 15.05
N LEU A 9 -8.59 47.66 14.40
CA LEU A 9 -8.10 48.19 13.12
C LEU A 9 -6.74 48.88 13.28
N THR A 10 -6.57 49.70 14.33
CA THR A 10 -5.31 50.42 14.56
C THR A 10 -4.14 49.49 14.90
N GLY A 11 -4.40 48.40 15.64
CA GLY A 11 -3.39 47.40 15.97
C GLY A 11 -2.91 46.62 14.74
N GLY A 12 -3.85 46.21 13.87
CA GLY A 12 -3.54 45.50 12.63
C GLY A 12 -2.71 46.35 11.65
N THR A 13 -3.04 47.63 11.50
CA THR A 13 -2.31 48.53 10.60
C THR A 13 -0.88 48.83 11.09
N ALA A 14 -0.69 48.96 12.41
CA ALA A 14 0.64 49.21 12.98
C ALA A 14 1.57 47.98 12.84
N LEU A 15 1.02 46.77 13.01
CA LEU A 15 1.75 45.52 12.86
C LEU A 15 2.20 45.29 11.41
N ALA A 16 1.30 45.53 10.45
CA ALA A 16 1.62 45.40 9.03
C ALA A 16 2.71 46.39 8.60
N LEU A 17 2.62 47.65 9.05
CA LEU A 17 3.58 48.69 8.68
C LEU A 17 4.98 48.42 9.27
N ALA A 18 5.06 47.90 10.50
CA ALA A 18 6.30 47.50 11.14
C ALA A 18 6.99 46.33 10.43
N LEU A 19 6.22 45.31 10.02
CA LEU A 19 6.74 44.16 9.28
C LEU A 19 7.23 44.55 7.87
N THR A 20 6.49 45.41 7.17
CA THR A 20 6.93 45.90 5.85
C THR A 20 8.18 46.79 5.95
N ALA A 21 8.29 47.63 6.98
CA ALA A 21 9.46 48.48 7.19
C ALA A 21 10.72 47.67 7.54
N GLY A 22 10.59 46.61 8.34
CA GLY A 22 11.70 45.72 8.69
C GLY A 22 12.23 44.91 7.49
N SER A 23 11.34 44.51 6.57
CA SER A 23 11.71 43.77 5.36
C SER A 23 12.44 44.61 4.30
N LEU A 24 12.21 45.93 4.28
CA LEU A 24 12.83 46.86 3.33
C LEU A 24 14.22 47.36 3.78
N LEU A 25 14.62 47.10 5.04
CA LEU A 25 15.85 47.62 5.63
C LEU A 25 16.89 46.53 5.98
N GLU A 26 16.69 45.28 5.53
CA GLU A 26 17.54 44.10 5.79
C GLU A 26 17.87 43.86 7.27
N TRP A 27 16.89 44.03 8.16
CA TRP A 27 17.10 43.70 9.56
C TRP A 27 17.05 42.19 9.75
N ALA A 28 17.98 41.67 10.56
CA ALA A 28 18.04 40.26 10.90
C ALA A 28 16.68 39.77 11.43
N ASP A 29 16.19 38.64 10.90
CA ASP A 29 14.81 38.17 11.05
C ASP A 29 14.33 38.08 12.51
N TRP A 30 15.25 37.84 13.45
CA TRP A 30 14.96 37.76 14.87
C TRP A 30 14.46 39.09 15.46
N VAL A 31 14.88 40.24 14.91
CA VAL A 31 14.45 41.58 15.39
C VAL A 31 12.97 41.81 15.04
N ASN A 32 12.53 41.35 13.86
CA ASN A 32 11.13 41.45 13.43
C ASN A 32 10.21 40.60 14.33
N ILE A 33 10.67 39.40 14.71
CA ILE A 33 9.93 38.51 15.61
C ILE A 33 9.80 39.14 17.00
N VAL A 34 10.88 39.70 17.55
CA VAL A 34 10.85 40.37 18.86
C VAL A 34 9.92 41.58 18.86
N LEU A 35 9.92 42.38 17.78
CA LEU A 35 9.05 43.55 17.64
C LEU A 35 7.56 43.16 17.56
N ALA A 36 7.23 42.10 16.80
CA ALA A 36 5.86 41.60 16.68
C ALA A 36 5.32 41.10 18.02
N VAL A 37 6.14 40.33 18.77
CA VAL A 37 5.76 39.85 20.11
C VAL A 37 5.58 41.02 21.08
N ALA A 38 6.47 42.03 21.06
CA ALA A 38 6.35 43.21 21.91
C ALA A 38 5.07 44.01 21.65
N LEU A 39 4.63 44.12 20.39
CA LEU A 39 3.38 44.80 20.02
C LEU A 39 2.13 44.04 20.50
N ILE A 40 2.13 42.71 20.39
CA ILE A 40 1.03 41.86 20.86
C ILE A 40 0.91 41.93 22.39
N VAL A 41 2.03 41.86 23.10
CA VAL A 41 2.04 41.96 24.57
C VAL A 41 1.67 43.37 25.02
N GLY A 42 2.18 44.41 24.36
CA GLY A 42 1.88 45.81 24.69
C GLY A 42 0.40 46.15 24.53
N THR A 43 -0.25 45.67 23.47
CA THR A 43 -1.69 45.88 23.23
C THR A 43 -2.58 45.11 24.21
N GLY A 44 -2.18 43.88 24.61
CA GLY A 44 -2.88 43.12 25.64
C GLY A 44 -2.82 43.75 27.03
N VAL A 45 -1.69 44.38 27.39
CA VAL A 45 -1.52 45.08 28.67
C VAL A 45 -2.29 46.40 28.74
N LEU A 46 -2.47 47.09 27.61
CA LEU A 46 -3.22 48.35 27.56
C LEU A 46 -4.74 48.13 27.63
N ALA A 47 -5.24 47.00 27.10
CA ALA A 47 -6.65 46.62 27.21
C ALA A 47 -7.05 46.17 28.63
N THR A 48 -6.09 45.65 29.40
CA THR A 48 -6.31 45.21 30.79
C THR A 48 -6.09 46.31 31.83
N ARG A 49 -5.51 47.45 31.45
CA ARG A 49 -5.36 48.65 32.29
C ARG A 49 -6.34 49.77 31.89
N GLY A 50 -7.61 49.41 31.73
CA GLY A 50 -8.69 50.40 31.75
C GLY A 50 -8.77 51.07 33.13
N PRO A 51 -8.94 52.40 33.22
CA PRO A 51 -8.93 53.11 34.49
C PRO A 51 -10.14 52.71 35.32
N ASP A 52 -9.87 52.29 36.55
CA ASP A 52 -10.82 52.24 37.65
C ASP A 52 -11.50 53.62 37.77
N ARG A 53 -12.73 53.75 37.26
CA ARG A 53 -13.59 54.88 37.55
C ARG A 53 -14.81 54.38 38.30
N ARG A 54 -14.58 54.11 39.58
CA ARG A 54 -15.57 54.34 40.63
C ARG A 54 -16.02 55.78 40.54
N GLU A 55 -17.24 56.00 40.07
CA GLU A 55 -18.04 57.13 40.53
C GLU A 55 -19.50 56.70 40.55
N SER A 56 -19.86 56.08 41.67
CA SER A 56 -21.23 55.91 42.11
C SER A 56 -21.92 57.26 42.15
N ARG A 57 -22.71 57.57 41.13
CA ARG A 57 -23.80 58.53 41.26
C ARG A 57 -25.03 57.75 41.70
N SER A 58 -25.23 57.70 43.01
CA SER A 58 -26.46 57.24 43.65
C SER A 58 -27.62 58.13 43.20
N ILE A 59 -28.32 57.69 42.16
CA ILE A 59 -29.67 58.14 41.86
C ILE A 59 -30.56 57.45 42.91
N PRO A 60 -31.33 58.18 43.75
CA PRO A 60 -32.30 57.53 44.63
C PRO A 60 -33.25 56.66 43.78
N PRO A 61 -33.49 55.39 44.16
CA PRO A 61 -34.22 54.48 43.31
C PRO A 61 -35.65 55.00 43.10
N PRO A 62 -36.16 55.05 41.85
CA PRO A 62 -37.60 55.07 41.67
C PRO A 62 -38.15 53.81 42.32
N ARG A 63 -39.26 53.94 43.06
CA ARG A 63 -39.92 52.82 43.74
C ARG A 63 -39.98 51.62 42.81
N GLN A 64 -39.29 50.53 43.17
CA GLN A 64 -39.34 49.27 42.45
C GLN A 64 -40.81 48.85 42.37
N GLN A 65 -41.40 48.92 41.18
CA GLN A 65 -42.50 48.02 40.86
C GLN A 65 -41.90 46.61 40.97
N PRO A 66 -42.60 45.65 41.60
CA PRO A 66 -42.14 44.26 41.64
C PRO A 66 -41.81 43.83 40.21
N GLU A 67 -40.54 43.56 39.95
CA GLU A 67 -40.09 43.00 38.68
C GLU A 67 -40.75 41.62 38.58
N PRO A 68 -41.58 41.36 37.56
CA PRO A 68 -42.19 40.05 37.40
C PRO A 68 -41.06 39.02 37.33
N GLU A 69 -41.16 37.94 38.11
CA GLU A 69 -40.20 36.83 38.07
C GLU A 69 -39.92 36.48 36.60
N PRO A 70 -38.64 36.32 36.19
CA PRO A 70 -38.31 35.93 34.84
C PRO A 70 -38.97 34.59 34.56
N VAL A 71 -40.07 34.64 33.81
CA VAL A 71 -40.77 33.44 33.33
C VAL A 71 -39.72 32.63 32.58
N PRO A 72 -39.46 31.36 32.95
CA PRO A 72 -38.53 30.54 32.21
C PRO A 72 -38.96 30.55 30.74
N ALA A 73 -38.05 30.96 29.86
CA ALA A 73 -38.32 30.98 28.43
C ALA A 73 -38.86 29.59 28.02
N PRO A 74 -39.95 29.52 27.24
CA PRO A 74 -40.52 28.24 26.85
C PRO A 74 -39.42 27.40 26.18
N GLN A 75 -39.18 26.21 26.72
CA GLN A 75 -38.24 25.26 26.13
C GLN A 75 -38.65 25.03 24.67
N PRO A 76 -37.70 25.05 23.70
CA PRO A 76 -38.03 24.80 22.32
C PRO A 76 -38.73 23.42 22.23
N PRO A 77 -39.78 23.28 21.38
CA PRO A 77 -40.48 22.03 21.24
C PRO A 77 -39.49 20.92 20.85
N PRO A 78 -39.68 19.68 21.32
CA PRO A 78 -38.81 18.59 20.94
C PRO A 78 -38.82 18.42 19.41
N PRO A 79 -37.66 18.15 18.78
CA PRO A 79 -37.60 17.96 17.35
C PRO A 79 -38.39 16.72 16.95
N ALA A 80 -39.06 16.79 15.80
CA ALA A 80 -39.72 15.61 15.24
C ALA A 80 -38.64 14.59 14.80
N SER A 81 -38.93 13.30 14.94
CA SER A 81 -37.98 12.22 14.66
C SER A 81 -38.56 11.12 13.79
N ARG A 82 -37.71 10.48 12.98
CA ARG A 82 -38.04 9.34 12.13
C ARG A 82 -36.84 8.43 11.97
N GLU A 83 -37.03 7.14 12.21
CA GLU A 83 -35.98 6.14 12.03
C GLU A 83 -35.80 5.77 10.55
N VAL A 84 -34.55 5.62 10.14
CA VAL A 84 -34.13 5.16 8.81
C VAL A 84 -33.17 3.99 9.00
N THR A 85 -33.59 2.82 8.54
CA THR A 85 -32.85 1.57 8.75
C THR A 85 -32.28 1.05 7.44
N SER A 86 -31.02 0.59 7.48
CA SER A 86 -30.35 -0.20 6.44
C SER A 86 -30.38 0.41 5.02
N VAL A 87 -30.01 1.68 4.89
CA VAL A 87 -29.87 2.34 3.58
C VAL A 87 -28.47 2.10 3.02
N ARG A 88 -28.40 1.65 1.76
CA ARG A 88 -27.13 1.50 1.05
C ARG A 88 -26.63 2.85 0.56
N LEU A 89 -25.42 3.23 0.94
CA LEU A 89 -24.73 4.41 0.43
C LEU A 89 -23.63 3.98 -0.53
N PRO A 90 -23.41 4.72 -1.62
CA PRO A 90 -22.26 4.51 -2.49
C PRO A 90 -20.96 4.79 -1.73
N SER A 91 -19.92 3.99 -1.96
CA SER A 91 -18.55 4.32 -1.51
C SER A 91 -17.72 4.85 -2.70
N SER A 92 -16.45 5.18 -2.47
CA SER A 92 -15.51 5.47 -3.57
C SER A 92 -15.19 4.24 -4.42
N GLU A 93 -15.47 3.04 -3.94
CA GLU A 93 -15.22 1.76 -4.60
C GLU A 93 -16.55 1.21 -5.12
N GLY A 94 -16.70 1.11 -6.44
CA GLY A 94 -18.00 0.95 -7.12
C GLY A 94 -18.82 -0.26 -6.66
N ASP A 95 -18.15 -1.32 -6.21
CA ASP A 95 -18.78 -2.61 -5.89
C ASP A 95 -19.06 -2.80 -4.40
N ILE A 96 -18.60 -1.90 -3.52
CA ILE A 96 -18.68 -2.07 -2.06
C ILE A 96 -19.43 -0.91 -1.41
N PRO A 97 -20.75 -1.06 -1.16
CA PRO A 97 -21.54 -0.01 -0.51
C PRO A 97 -21.34 0.02 1.01
N PHE A 98 -21.53 1.21 1.59
CA PHE A 98 -21.76 1.36 3.03
C PHE A 98 -23.24 1.12 3.37
N THR A 99 -23.51 0.65 4.59
CA THR A 99 -24.86 0.54 5.14
C THR A 99 -25.05 1.55 6.26
N LEU A 100 -26.07 2.39 6.14
CA LEU A 100 -26.44 3.42 7.09
C LEU A 100 -27.71 3.03 7.86
N SER A 101 -27.66 3.23 9.17
CA SER A 101 -28.84 3.25 10.05
C SER A 101 -28.75 4.51 10.90
N CYS A 102 -29.81 5.30 10.95
CA CYS A 102 -29.84 6.52 11.75
C CYS A 102 -31.26 6.97 12.10
N THR A 103 -31.36 7.85 13.09
CA THR A 103 -32.61 8.52 13.47
C THR A 103 -32.55 9.95 12.95
N VAL A 104 -33.38 10.27 11.95
CA VAL A 104 -33.45 11.63 11.38
C VAL A 104 -34.29 12.50 12.31
N GLN A 105 -33.75 13.64 12.73
CA GLN A 105 -34.43 14.65 13.54
C GLN A 105 -34.54 15.96 12.76
N TRP A 106 -35.65 16.69 12.92
CA TRP A 106 -35.84 17.95 12.21
C TRP A 106 -36.69 18.99 12.94
N TYR A 107 -36.47 20.24 12.54
CA TYR A 107 -37.34 21.38 12.78
C TYR A 107 -37.96 21.87 11.48
N GLN A 108 -39.26 22.14 11.50
CA GLN A 108 -39.94 22.77 10.37
C GLN A 108 -39.74 24.29 10.44
N LEU A 109 -39.18 24.87 9.38
CA LEU A 109 -38.91 26.31 9.28
C LEU A 109 -40.02 27.05 8.51
N ALA A 110 -40.60 26.39 7.50
CA ALA A 110 -41.69 26.94 6.70
C ALA A 110 -42.85 25.94 6.59
N HIS A 111 -44.05 26.46 6.44
CA HIS A 111 -45.25 25.65 6.21
C HIS A 111 -45.46 25.55 4.70
N GLY A 112 -45.57 24.33 4.18
CA GLY A 112 -45.71 24.17 2.72
C GLY A 112 -45.71 22.72 2.24
N HIS A 113 -45.01 21.80 2.92
CA HIS A 113 -45.05 20.38 2.56
C HIS A 113 -46.01 19.59 3.47
N PRO A 114 -46.90 18.75 2.91
CA PRO A 114 -47.84 17.93 3.70
C PRO A 114 -47.15 16.94 4.65
N ASP A 115 -45.94 16.49 4.29
CA ASP A 115 -45.10 15.61 5.11
C ASP A 115 -43.66 16.16 5.20
N PRO A 116 -43.32 16.97 6.22
CA PRO A 116 -41.97 17.49 6.39
C PRO A 116 -40.93 16.40 6.73
N GLY A 117 -41.37 15.21 7.17
CA GLY A 117 -40.47 14.10 7.52
C GLY A 117 -39.83 13.44 6.30
N VAL A 118 -40.57 13.32 5.19
CA VAL A 118 -40.00 12.80 3.93
C VAL A 118 -38.93 13.73 3.38
N LEU A 119 -39.14 15.05 3.44
CA LEU A 119 -38.13 16.04 3.05
C LEU A 119 -36.90 15.97 3.94
N ALA A 120 -37.08 15.84 5.27
CA ALA A 120 -35.98 15.68 6.20
C ALA A 120 -35.11 14.44 5.87
N VAL A 121 -35.76 13.29 5.63
CA VAL A 121 -35.07 12.05 5.27
C VAL A 121 -34.32 12.20 3.94
N GLN A 122 -34.97 12.73 2.90
CA GLN A 122 -34.33 12.95 1.59
C GLN A 122 -33.11 13.87 1.71
N ALA A 123 -33.20 14.98 2.46
CA ALA A 123 -32.09 15.91 2.66
C ALA A 123 -30.91 15.26 3.40
N VAL A 124 -31.18 14.41 4.40
CA VAL A 124 -30.13 13.65 5.11
C VAL A 124 -29.52 12.58 4.20
N LEU A 125 -30.32 11.81 3.47
CA LEU A 125 -29.82 10.77 2.56
C LEU A 125 -29.01 11.34 1.40
N HIS A 126 -29.42 12.48 0.86
CA HIS A 126 -28.68 13.16 -0.19
C HIS A 126 -27.27 13.57 0.30
N ARG A 127 -27.18 14.17 1.50
CA ARG A 127 -25.88 14.47 2.13
C ARG A 127 -25.09 13.21 2.43
N ALA A 128 -25.73 12.14 2.88
CA ALA A 128 -25.07 10.86 3.15
C ALA A 128 -24.46 10.26 1.89
N HIS A 129 -25.16 10.31 0.76
CA HIS A 129 -24.63 9.90 -0.54
C HIS A 129 -23.44 10.75 -0.98
N GLN A 130 -23.51 12.07 -0.80
CA GLN A 130 -22.41 12.95 -1.16
C GLN A 130 -21.16 12.68 -0.31
N ALA A 131 -21.33 12.55 1.01
CA ALA A 131 -20.22 12.28 1.92
C ALA A 131 -19.62 10.89 1.68
N ALA A 132 -20.43 9.86 1.49
CA ALA A 132 -19.93 8.49 1.35
C ALA A 132 -19.11 8.26 0.06
N ARG A 133 -19.39 9.00 -1.03
CA ARG A 133 -18.66 8.89 -2.31
C ARG A 133 -17.18 9.27 -2.22
N SER A 134 -16.80 10.16 -1.31
CA SER A 134 -15.41 10.60 -1.17
C SER A 134 -14.55 9.69 -0.29
N HIS A 135 -15.15 8.67 0.34
CA HIS A 135 -14.46 7.83 1.32
C HIS A 135 -14.30 6.39 0.84
N HIS A 136 -13.09 5.86 1.05
CA HIS A 136 -12.76 4.46 0.81
C HIS A 136 -13.35 3.57 1.91
N PRO A 137 -13.92 2.40 1.59
CA PRO A 137 -14.47 1.48 2.59
C PRO A 137 -13.42 0.90 3.56
N GLU A 138 -12.14 0.95 3.19
CA GLU A 138 -11.01 0.55 4.05
C GLU A 138 -10.56 1.65 5.04
N ASP A 139 -10.96 2.90 4.82
CA ASP A 139 -10.55 4.01 5.68
C ASP A 139 -11.32 3.96 7.02
N THR A 140 -10.59 3.69 8.10
CA THR A 140 -11.14 3.68 9.46
C THR A 140 -11.80 5.01 9.83
N GLY A 141 -11.32 6.14 9.26
CA GLY A 141 -11.88 7.47 9.49
C GLY A 141 -13.21 7.73 8.77
N ALA A 142 -13.52 6.97 7.71
CA ALA A 142 -14.68 7.19 6.86
C ALA A 142 -16.00 7.15 7.65
N VAL A 143 -16.15 6.16 8.53
CA VAL A 143 -17.36 5.99 9.35
C VAL A 143 -17.59 7.22 10.23
N HIS A 144 -16.53 7.71 10.86
CA HIS A 144 -16.60 8.89 11.73
C HIS A 144 -16.82 10.18 10.96
N ALA A 145 -16.20 10.33 9.78
CA ALA A 145 -16.37 11.50 8.92
C ALA A 145 -17.81 11.60 8.38
N ILE A 146 -18.39 10.48 7.94
CA ILE A 146 -19.78 10.43 7.47
C ILE A 146 -20.72 10.74 8.64
N ALA A 147 -20.51 10.14 9.81
CA ALA A 147 -21.33 10.41 10.99
C ALA A 147 -21.27 11.88 11.44
N ALA A 148 -20.07 12.48 11.44
CA ALA A 148 -19.87 13.89 11.78
C ALA A 148 -20.56 14.84 10.78
N THR A 149 -20.55 14.50 9.50
CA THR A 149 -21.21 15.30 8.45
C THR A 149 -22.73 15.26 8.60
N LEU A 150 -23.29 14.11 8.98
CA LEU A 150 -24.73 13.93 9.12
C LEU A 150 -25.29 14.46 10.44
N SER A 151 -24.46 14.54 11.48
CA SER A 151 -24.87 15.08 12.78
C SER A 151 -25.04 16.59 12.79
N HIS A 152 -24.47 17.31 11.81
CA HIS A 152 -24.63 18.75 11.72
C HIS A 152 -26.02 19.13 11.16
N PRO A 153 -26.77 20.03 11.84
CA PRO A 153 -28.04 20.55 11.34
C PRO A 153 -27.85 21.31 10.03
N ALA A 154 -28.51 20.87 8.96
CA ALA A 154 -28.50 21.58 7.69
C ALA A 154 -29.93 21.77 7.18
N THR A 155 -30.13 22.84 6.43
CA THR A 155 -31.41 23.12 5.79
C THR A 155 -31.50 22.38 4.46
N ASP A 156 -32.68 21.88 4.13
CA ASP A 156 -32.96 21.37 2.79
C ASP A 156 -32.89 22.48 1.72
N SER A 157 -32.69 22.10 0.46
CA SER A 157 -32.70 22.95 -0.74
C SER A 157 -33.93 23.85 -0.83
N THR A 158 -35.08 23.40 -0.32
CA THR A 158 -36.34 24.14 -0.31
C THR A 158 -36.47 25.13 0.85
N ASN A 159 -35.48 25.22 1.75
CA ASN A 159 -35.51 25.98 3.00
C ASN A 159 -36.73 25.69 3.92
N THR A 160 -37.42 24.57 3.71
CA THR A 160 -38.65 24.23 4.45
C THR A 160 -38.36 23.53 5.78
N VAL A 161 -37.29 22.76 5.84
CA VAL A 161 -36.94 21.90 6.97
C VAL A 161 -35.45 22.01 7.28
N ARG A 162 -35.10 22.06 8.58
CA ARG A 162 -33.73 21.89 9.08
C ARG A 162 -33.59 20.52 9.71
N ALA A 163 -32.76 19.66 9.14
CA ALA A 163 -32.63 18.26 9.52
C ALA A 163 -31.19 17.86 9.86
N TRP A 164 -31.04 16.89 10.75
CA TRP A 164 -29.79 16.20 11.08
C TRP A 164 -30.06 14.74 11.40
N ALA A 165 -29.01 13.93 11.43
CA ALA A 165 -29.09 12.55 11.88
C ALA A 165 -28.54 12.43 13.31
N ALA A 166 -29.32 11.80 14.17
CA ALA A 166 -28.91 11.29 15.47
C ALA A 166 -28.62 9.79 15.36
N GLU A 167 -27.81 9.27 16.29
CA GLU A 167 -27.52 7.81 16.40
C GLU A 167 -27.05 7.17 15.09
N VAL A 168 -26.13 7.85 14.40
CA VAL A 168 -25.63 7.41 13.10
C VAL A 168 -24.77 6.17 13.27
N ARG A 169 -25.16 5.07 12.63
CA ARG A 169 -24.38 3.84 12.47
C ARG A 169 -24.09 3.63 11.00
N VAL A 170 -22.81 3.66 10.64
CA VAL A 170 -22.35 3.34 9.29
C VAL A 170 -21.40 2.15 9.38
N TYR A 171 -21.63 1.14 8.57
CA TYR A 171 -20.78 -0.05 8.52
C TYR A 171 -20.73 -0.62 7.11
N VAL A 172 -19.68 -1.38 6.83
CA VAL A 172 -19.56 -2.20 5.62
C VAL A 172 -19.98 -3.62 5.98
N ASN A 173 -20.68 -4.32 5.07
CA ASN A 173 -21.08 -5.72 5.28
C ASN A 173 -19.85 -6.59 5.59
N GLU A 174 -19.98 -7.59 6.45
CA GLU A 174 -18.83 -8.41 6.89
C GLU A 174 -18.20 -9.19 5.73
N GLU A 175 -19.01 -9.66 4.79
CA GLU A 175 -18.53 -10.30 3.55
C GLU A 175 -17.59 -9.37 2.75
N HIS A 176 -18.02 -8.12 2.54
CA HIS A 176 -17.20 -7.13 1.86
C HIS A 176 -15.97 -6.72 2.69
N ARG A 177 -16.07 -6.68 4.02
CA ARG A 177 -14.91 -6.42 4.88
C ARG A 177 -13.87 -7.54 4.78
N ALA A 178 -14.30 -8.80 4.75
CA ALA A 178 -13.40 -9.93 4.55
C ALA A 178 -12.70 -9.83 3.19
N TYR A 179 -13.46 -9.59 2.13
CA TYR A 179 -12.91 -9.38 0.79
C TYR A 179 -11.87 -8.24 0.74
N LEU A 180 -12.16 -7.09 1.35
CA LEU A 180 -11.21 -5.98 1.43
C LEU A 180 -9.93 -6.35 2.19
N ARG A 181 -10.04 -7.07 3.31
CA ARG A 181 -8.86 -7.55 4.06
C ARG A 181 -7.98 -8.46 3.20
N ASP A 182 -8.60 -9.36 2.43
CA ASP A 182 -7.89 -10.29 1.55
C ASP A 182 -7.22 -9.54 0.39
N MET A 183 -7.92 -8.57 -0.23
CA MET A 183 -7.36 -7.72 -1.27
C MET A 183 -6.22 -6.83 -0.76
N ALA A 184 -6.33 -6.30 0.45
CA ALA A 184 -5.26 -5.55 1.09
C ALA A 184 -4.05 -6.46 1.37
N ALA A 185 -4.27 -7.71 1.80
CA ALA A 185 -3.20 -8.68 2.00
C ALA A 185 -2.48 -9.02 0.70
N LEU A 186 -3.23 -9.29 -0.37
CA LEU A 186 -2.67 -9.59 -1.69
C LEU A 186 -1.85 -8.40 -2.23
N ARG A 187 -2.36 -7.17 -2.11
CA ARG A 187 -1.62 -5.95 -2.51
C ARG A 187 -0.30 -5.81 -1.75
N ARG A 188 -0.30 -6.09 -0.43
CA ARG A 188 0.93 -6.08 0.38
C ARG A 188 1.93 -7.14 -0.08
N GLN A 189 1.48 -8.36 -0.33
CA GLN A 189 2.34 -9.44 -0.82
C GLN A 189 2.95 -9.11 -2.18
N GLN A 190 2.15 -8.62 -3.12
CA GLN A 190 2.64 -8.17 -4.43
C GLN A 190 3.65 -7.03 -4.32
N HIS A 191 3.43 -6.09 -3.39
CA HIS A 191 4.38 -5.01 -3.16
C HIS A 191 5.70 -5.53 -2.60
N LEU A 192 5.65 -6.44 -1.62
CA LEU A 192 6.85 -7.07 -1.06
C LEU A 192 7.64 -7.84 -2.15
N ALA A 193 6.96 -8.65 -2.97
CA ALA A 193 7.61 -9.38 -4.06
C ALA A 193 8.29 -8.44 -5.07
N LYS A 194 7.65 -7.30 -5.39
CA LYS A 194 8.26 -6.28 -6.26
C LYS A 194 9.50 -5.64 -5.62
N LEU A 195 9.45 -5.35 -4.33
CA LEU A 195 10.59 -4.81 -3.59
C LEU A 195 11.74 -5.81 -3.51
N GLU A 196 11.43 -7.10 -3.33
CA GLU A 196 12.43 -8.17 -3.28
C GLU A 196 13.15 -8.32 -4.62
N ILE A 197 12.40 -8.43 -5.73
CA ILE A 197 12.98 -8.48 -7.08
C ILE A 197 13.79 -7.21 -7.38
N ALA A 198 13.29 -6.03 -6.98
CA ALA A 198 14.02 -4.78 -7.17
C ALA A 198 15.32 -4.75 -6.35
N ASN A 199 15.29 -5.27 -5.12
CA ASN A 199 16.48 -5.38 -4.27
C ASN A 199 17.49 -6.37 -4.84
N GLU A 200 17.06 -7.53 -5.34
CA GLU A 200 17.94 -8.50 -5.99
C GLU A 200 18.62 -7.90 -7.22
N ARG A 201 17.86 -7.17 -8.06
CA ARG A 201 18.41 -6.46 -9.22
C ARG A 201 19.40 -5.38 -8.80
N PHE A 202 19.05 -4.58 -7.79
CA PHE A 202 19.94 -3.56 -7.25
C PHE A 202 21.24 -4.17 -6.71
N VAL A 203 21.16 -5.28 -5.97
CA VAL A 203 22.33 -5.99 -5.45
C VAL A 203 23.19 -6.51 -6.60
N ARG A 204 22.58 -7.11 -7.64
CA ARG A 204 23.32 -7.59 -8.81
C ARG A 204 24.03 -6.44 -9.53
N GLU A 205 23.33 -5.34 -9.77
CA GLU A 205 23.87 -4.14 -10.45
C GLU A 205 25.02 -3.55 -9.63
N TYR A 206 24.81 -3.29 -8.35
CA TYR A 206 25.85 -2.79 -7.43
C TYR A 206 27.08 -3.72 -7.38
N LEU A 207 26.87 -5.04 -7.27
CA LEU A 207 27.97 -5.98 -7.25
C LEU A 207 28.72 -6.02 -8.59
N THR A 208 28.02 -5.92 -9.71
CA THR A 208 28.64 -6.03 -11.04
C THR A 208 29.36 -4.74 -11.44
N ASP A 209 28.73 -3.59 -11.21
CA ASP A 209 29.15 -2.30 -11.77
C ASP A 209 30.06 -1.51 -10.83
N GLU A 210 29.98 -1.75 -9.52
CA GLU A 210 30.80 -1.04 -8.52
C GLU A 210 31.82 -1.96 -7.84
N VAL A 211 31.38 -3.14 -7.36
CA VAL A 211 32.24 -4.01 -6.54
C VAL A 211 33.20 -4.83 -7.39
N LEU A 212 32.67 -5.66 -8.29
CA LEU A 212 33.42 -6.66 -9.06
C LEU A 212 34.04 -6.09 -10.35
N THR A 213 34.03 -4.75 -10.50
CA THR A 213 34.64 -4.02 -11.62
C THR A 213 36.15 -4.21 -11.72
N SER A 214 36.83 -4.51 -10.61
CA SER A 214 38.26 -4.80 -10.61
C SER A 214 38.65 -5.55 -9.35
N ALA A 215 39.81 -6.21 -9.37
CA ALA A 215 40.38 -6.81 -8.16
C ALA A 215 40.52 -5.76 -7.02
N GLY A 216 40.90 -4.52 -7.36
CA GLY A 216 41.06 -3.42 -6.41
C GLY A 216 39.75 -2.98 -5.76
N SER A 217 38.68 -2.78 -6.54
CA SER A 217 37.36 -2.40 -6.01
C SER A 217 36.77 -3.50 -5.12
N THR A 218 36.96 -4.76 -5.50
CA THR A 218 36.53 -5.91 -4.68
C THR A 218 37.28 -5.99 -3.34
N VAL A 219 38.59 -5.75 -3.34
CA VAL A 219 39.41 -5.70 -2.11
C VAL A 219 38.98 -4.56 -1.19
N VAL A 220 38.74 -3.36 -1.74
CA VAL A 220 38.26 -2.21 -0.97
C VAL A 220 36.87 -2.48 -0.39
N TRP A 221 35.97 -3.06 -1.17
CA TRP A 221 34.65 -3.45 -0.71
C TRP A 221 34.69 -4.49 0.41
N TRP A 222 35.57 -5.49 0.31
CA TRP A 222 35.77 -6.50 1.35
C TRP A 222 36.26 -5.86 2.66
N LEU A 223 37.27 -4.99 2.59
CA LEU A 223 37.76 -4.23 3.75
C LEU A 223 36.74 -3.25 4.32
N ALA A 224 35.85 -2.70 3.49
CA ALA A 224 34.82 -1.79 3.95
C ALA A 224 33.78 -2.50 4.84
N ARG A 225 33.55 -3.80 4.65
CA ARG A 225 32.66 -4.62 5.50
C ARG A 225 33.29 -4.94 6.84
N ASP A 226 34.60 -5.19 6.88
CA ASP A 226 35.34 -5.39 8.12
C ASP A 226 36.77 -4.87 8.01
N LYS A 227 36.99 -3.69 8.60
CA LYS A 227 38.26 -2.95 8.52
C LYS A 227 39.39 -3.60 9.33
N SER A 228 39.07 -4.55 10.21
CA SER A 228 40.06 -5.20 11.08
C SER A 228 40.81 -6.34 10.38
N LYS A 229 40.29 -6.83 9.24
CA LYS A 229 40.77 -8.02 8.53
C LYS A 229 41.79 -7.72 7.44
N VAL A 230 42.73 -6.82 7.70
CA VAL A 230 43.69 -6.38 6.67
C VAL A 230 44.59 -7.53 6.20
N GLU A 231 45.17 -8.28 7.13
CA GLU A 231 46.06 -9.42 6.82
C GLU A 231 45.31 -10.52 6.04
N GLU A 232 44.13 -10.91 6.53
CA GLU A 232 43.23 -11.86 5.84
C GLU A 232 42.84 -11.37 4.43
N THR A 233 42.62 -10.07 4.26
CA THR A 233 42.31 -9.51 2.93
C THR A 233 43.47 -9.66 1.97
N VAL A 234 44.71 -9.45 2.43
CA VAL A 234 45.91 -9.60 1.60
C VAL A 234 46.03 -11.02 1.08
N ASP A 235 45.76 -12.01 1.93
CA ASP A 235 45.76 -13.43 1.53
C ASP A 235 44.66 -13.77 0.52
N LEU A 236 43.54 -13.04 0.56
CA LEU A 236 42.39 -13.25 -0.34
C LEU A 236 42.50 -12.53 -1.69
N ILE A 237 43.52 -11.69 -1.92
CA ILE A 237 43.63 -10.87 -3.14
C ILE A 237 43.52 -11.72 -4.42
N GLY A 238 44.20 -12.87 -4.48
CA GLY A 238 44.12 -13.77 -5.64
C GLY A 238 42.72 -14.33 -5.89
N SER A 239 42.01 -14.70 -4.83
CA SER A 239 40.62 -15.19 -4.90
C SER A 239 39.64 -14.09 -5.31
N LEU A 240 39.80 -12.87 -4.78
CA LEU A 240 38.98 -11.71 -5.13
C LEU A 240 39.23 -11.24 -6.57
N ALA A 241 40.47 -11.33 -7.05
CA ALA A 241 40.81 -11.06 -8.45
C ALA A 241 40.14 -12.06 -9.40
N ARG A 242 40.13 -13.36 -9.05
CA ARG A 242 39.43 -14.39 -9.82
C ARG A 242 37.91 -14.18 -9.82
N LEU A 243 37.31 -13.83 -8.67
CA LEU A 243 35.88 -13.54 -8.57
C LEU A 243 35.47 -12.36 -9.47
N SER A 244 36.27 -11.30 -9.46
CA SER A 244 36.06 -10.12 -10.31
C SER A 244 36.18 -10.47 -11.81
N ALA A 245 37.18 -11.29 -12.16
CA ALA A 245 37.38 -11.75 -13.54
C ALA A 245 36.22 -12.63 -14.02
N ALA A 246 35.77 -13.57 -13.18
CA ALA A 246 34.64 -14.46 -13.47
C ALA A 246 33.31 -13.69 -13.61
N ALA A 247 33.06 -12.68 -12.76
CA ALA A 247 31.85 -11.87 -12.84
C ALA A 247 31.74 -11.04 -14.13
N ARG A 248 32.85 -10.84 -14.83
CA ARG A 248 32.90 -10.08 -16.10
C ARG A 248 33.20 -10.95 -17.32
N ASP A 249 33.24 -12.27 -17.18
CA ASP A 249 33.65 -13.19 -18.25
C ASP A 249 35.01 -12.82 -18.87
N THR A 250 35.97 -12.40 -18.04
CA THR A 250 37.33 -12.04 -18.45
C THR A 250 38.39 -12.93 -17.80
N GLU A 251 39.59 -12.99 -18.38
CA GLU A 251 40.74 -13.62 -17.72
C GLU A 251 41.23 -12.79 -16.53
N VAL A 252 41.88 -13.46 -15.57
CA VAL A 252 42.56 -12.78 -14.46
C VAL A 252 43.74 -11.97 -15.01
N ASP A 253 43.82 -10.70 -14.59
CA ASP A 253 44.92 -9.80 -14.95
C ASP A 253 46.27 -10.39 -14.54
N GLU A 254 47.28 -10.22 -15.39
CA GLU A 254 48.62 -10.80 -15.28
C GLU A 254 49.24 -10.51 -13.91
N ALA A 255 49.02 -9.29 -13.38
CA ALA A 255 49.53 -8.86 -12.08
C ALA A 255 49.06 -9.74 -10.90
N PHE A 256 47.90 -10.41 -11.03
CA PHE A 256 47.31 -11.22 -9.96
C PHE A 256 47.34 -12.73 -10.24
N ARG A 257 47.75 -13.18 -11.44
CA ARG A 257 47.78 -14.61 -11.81
C ARG A 257 48.66 -15.46 -10.89
N SER A 258 49.79 -14.92 -10.46
CA SER A 258 50.71 -15.60 -9.53
C SER A 258 50.11 -15.80 -8.14
N LEU A 259 49.17 -14.94 -7.74
CA LEU A 259 48.51 -14.96 -6.44
C LEU A 259 47.26 -15.84 -6.40
N VAL A 260 46.74 -16.29 -7.56
CA VAL A 260 45.61 -17.23 -7.61
C VAL A 260 46.07 -18.59 -7.08
N PRO A 261 45.41 -19.14 -6.04
CA PRO A 261 45.77 -20.44 -5.48
C PRO A 261 45.77 -21.54 -6.54
N GLU A 262 46.75 -22.45 -6.50
CA GLU A 262 46.93 -23.55 -7.46
C GLU A 262 45.66 -24.38 -7.68
N HIS A 263 44.94 -24.72 -6.60
CA HIS A 263 43.68 -25.48 -6.66
C HIS A 263 42.51 -24.70 -7.31
N LEU A 264 42.68 -23.40 -7.53
CA LEU A 264 41.73 -22.50 -8.19
C LEU A 264 42.23 -22.07 -9.56
N ARG A 265 43.35 -22.56 -10.08
CA ARG A 265 43.71 -22.30 -11.47
C ARG A 265 42.83 -23.14 -12.38
N PRO A 266 42.22 -22.58 -13.45
CA PRO A 266 41.64 -23.41 -14.48
C PRO A 266 42.75 -24.34 -14.98
N THR A 267 42.60 -25.65 -14.77
CA THR A 267 43.43 -26.63 -15.44
C THR A 267 43.21 -26.39 -16.93
N ALA A 268 44.23 -25.87 -17.60
CA ALA A 268 44.25 -25.82 -19.05
C ALA A 268 43.85 -27.23 -19.52
N ARG A 269 42.76 -27.34 -20.29
CA ARG A 269 42.42 -28.60 -20.97
C ARG A 269 43.69 -29.06 -21.67
N LEU A 270 44.26 -30.15 -21.18
CA LEU A 270 45.28 -30.89 -21.89
C LEU A 270 44.55 -31.56 -23.06
N ASP A 271 44.46 -30.85 -24.19
CA ASP A 271 44.22 -31.45 -25.50
C ASP A 271 45.47 -32.27 -25.88
N GLN A 272 45.65 -33.42 -25.23
CA GLN A 272 46.22 -34.68 -25.75
C GLN A 272 46.55 -35.63 -24.59
N GLN A 273 45.61 -36.53 -24.28
CA GLN A 273 45.96 -37.91 -23.96
C GLN A 273 45.36 -38.80 -25.05
N PRO A 274 46.17 -39.49 -25.87
CA PRO A 274 45.65 -40.57 -26.69
C PRO A 274 45.39 -41.77 -25.77
N GLY A 275 44.13 -42.18 -25.70
CA GLY A 275 43.72 -43.50 -25.24
C GLY A 275 43.84 -43.74 -23.73
N LEU A 276 42.83 -43.32 -22.98
CA LEU A 276 42.29 -44.12 -21.87
C LEU A 276 40.77 -44.02 -21.95
N ASP A 277 40.14 -45.09 -22.44
CA ASP A 277 38.73 -45.38 -22.22
C ASP A 277 38.45 -45.31 -20.72
N ASN A 278 37.82 -44.24 -20.25
CA ASN A 278 37.16 -44.19 -18.95
C ASN A 278 35.97 -43.26 -19.05
N GLY A 279 34.80 -43.87 -19.23
CA GLY A 279 33.49 -43.24 -19.31
C GLY A 279 33.14 -42.50 -18.02
N PHE A 280 33.30 -41.18 -18.06
CA PHE A 280 32.44 -40.26 -17.32
C PHE A 280 31.60 -39.52 -18.35
N ALA A 281 30.43 -40.09 -18.63
CA ALA A 281 29.36 -39.36 -19.31
C ALA A 281 28.96 -38.19 -18.42
N GLU A 282 29.12 -36.95 -18.91
CA GLU A 282 28.41 -35.83 -18.29
C GLU A 282 26.90 -36.13 -18.35
N PRO A 283 26.14 -35.92 -17.27
CA PRO A 283 24.72 -36.11 -17.31
C PRO A 283 24.08 -34.94 -18.05
N GLY A 284 24.10 -35.01 -19.38
CA GLY A 284 23.42 -34.07 -20.25
C GLY A 284 21.91 -34.26 -20.15
N LEU A 285 21.24 -33.46 -19.32
CA LEU A 285 19.79 -33.33 -19.37
C LEU A 285 19.43 -32.38 -20.53
N PHE A 286 18.50 -32.82 -21.38
CA PHE A 286 17.85 -32.15 -22.52
C PHE A 286 18.28 -30.69 -22.80
N VAL A 287 18.92 -30.47 -23.94
CA VAL A 287 19.23 -29.13 -24.45
C VAL A 287 18.12 -28.71 -25.40
N VAL A 288 17.45 -27.60 -25.10
CA VAL A 288 16.46 -26.97 -25.98
C VAL A 288 17.15 -25.90 -26.81
N ASP A 289 17.15 -26.05 -28.13
CA ASP A 289 17.72 -25.04 -29.02
C ASP A 289 16.76 -23.86 -29.25
N SER A 290 17.26 -22.80 -29.88
CA SER A 290 16.49 -21.59 -30.19
C SER A 290 15.32 -21.79 -31.15
N SER A 291 15.16 -22.98 -31.73
CA SER A 291 14.02 -23.35 -32.57
C SER A 291 12.95 -24.14 -31.80
N GLY A 292 13.17 -24.40 -30.50
CA GLY A 292 12.26 -25.17 -29.65
C GLY A 292 12.40 -26.68 -29.81
N VAL A 293 13.43 -27.14 -30.50
CA VAL A 293 13.74 -28.56 -30.65
C VAL A 293 14.55 -29.00 -29.43
N VAL A 294 14.05 -30.05 -28.77
CA VAL A 294 14.66 -30.65 -27.59
C VAL A 294 15.56 -31.78 -28.06
N THR A 295 16.88 -31.60 -27.96
CA THR A 295 17.86 -32.68 -28.17
C THR A 295 18.28 -33.23 -26.82
N GLY A 296 17.86 -34.47 -26.53
CA GLY A 296 18.29 -35.23 -25.36
C GLY A 296 19.31 -36.31 -25.72
N PRO A 297 20.01 -36.88 -24.73
CA PRO A 297 20.80 -38.09 -24.95
C PRO A 297 19.88 -39.27 -25.31
N ASP A 298 20.39 -40.22 -26.11
CA ASP A 298 19.68 -41.47 -26.45
C ASP A 298 19.30 -42.30 -25.21
N GLU A 299 19.97 -42.06 -24.07
CA GLU A 299 19.62 -42.62 -22.76
C GLU A 299 19.76 -41.56 -21.66
N VAL A 300 18.71 -41.42 -20.84
CA VAL A 300 18.75 -40.58 -19.63
C VAL A 300 19.31 -41.43 -18.48
N PRO A 301 20.40 -41.02 -17.81
CA PRO A 301 20.94 -41.78 -16.69
C PRO A 301 19.94 -41.89 -15.54
N ASP A 302 19.70 -43.12 -15.10
CA ASP A 302 18.76 -43.48 -14.03
C ASP A 302 19.04 -42.76 -12.69
N GLU A 303 20.25 -42.25 -12.48
CA GLU A 303 20.66 -41.52 -11.27
C GLU A 303 20.17 -40.06 -11.21
N LEU A 304 19.79 -39.44 -12.35
CA LEU A 304 19.27 -38.06 -12.36
C LEU A 304 17.74 -38.00 -12.27
N LEU A 305 17.08 -39.13 -12.39
CA LEU A 305 15.63 -39.23 -12.34
C LEU A 305 15.17 -39.40 -10.88
N PRO A 306 14.18 -38.61 -10.40
CA PRO A 306 13.62 -38.74 -9.07
C PRO A 306 13.25 -40.19 -8.74
N ASP A 307 13.43 -40.58 -7.48
CA ASP A 307 13.17 -41.95 -7.02
C ASP A 307 11.71 -42.34 -7.33
N PRO A 308 11.49 -43.42 -8.12
CA PRO A 308 10.16 -43.88 -8.49
C PRO A 308 9.35 -44.47 -7.32
N ALA A 309 10.00 -44.79 -6.19
CA ALA A 309 9.30 -45.32 -5.02
C ALA A 309 8.57 -44.25 -4.18
N ASP A 310 8.77 -42.95 -4.46
CA ASP A 310 8.03 -41.87 -3.83
C ASP A 310 6.77 -41.52 -4.64
N GLU A 311 5.60 -41.76 -4.05
CA GLU A 311 4.29 -41.47 -4.66
C GLU A 311 4.15 -40.00 -5.11
N ARG A 312 4.92 -39.07 -4.52
CA ARG A 312 4.93 -37.65 -4.91
C ARG A 312 5.54 -37.40 -6.28
N HIS A 313 6.31 -38.35 -6.82
CA HIS A 313 6.94 -38.24 -8.14
C HIS A 313 6.12 -38.88 -9.26
N ALA A 314 4.95 -39.45 -8.97
CA ALA A 314 4.06 -40.02 -10.00
C ALA A 314 3.59 -38.96 -11.03
N LEU A 315 3.35 -37.72 -10.58
CA LEU A 315 3.01 -36.60 -11.47
C LEU A 315 4.19 -36.20 -12.36
N PHE A 316 5.41 -36.22 -11.82
CA PHE A 316 6.63 -35.96 -12.59
C PHE A 316 6.82 -37.00 -13.69
N GLY A 317 6.62 -38.28 -13.38
CA GLY A 317 6.67 -39.37 -14.37
C GLY A 317 5.68 -39.15 -15.52
N ARG A 318 4.46 -38.69 -15.21
CA ARG A 318 3.44 -38.40 -16.23
C ARG A 318 3.83 -37.24 -17.14
N ASP A 319 4.26 -36.12 -16.55
CA ASP A 319 4.63 -34.92 -17.30
C ASP A 319 5.88 -35.17 -18.15
N LEU A 320 6.81 -36.00 -17.68
CA LEU A 320 7.98 -36.44 -18.44
C LEU A 320 7.59 -37.32 -19.64
N VAL A 321 6.66 -38.26 -19.47
CA VAL A 321 6.15 -39.11 -20.56
C VAL A 321 5.45 -38.26 -21.63
N ASP A 322 4.58 -37.33 -21.23
CA ASP A 322 3.87 -36.43 -22.16
C ASP A 322 4.85 -35.55 -22.96
N LEU A 323 5.92 -35.10 -22.32
CA LEU A 323 6.97 -34.32 -22.96
C LEU A 323 7.74 -35.18 -23.98
N LEU A 324 8.16 -36.39 -23.60
CA LEU A 324 8.89 -37.29 -24.49
C LEU A 324 8.09 -37.74 -25.71
N VAL A 325 6.78 -37.99 -25.54
CA VAL A 325 5.87 -38.30 -26.68
C VAL A 325 5.73 -37.09 -27.61
N ARG A 326 5.59 -35.87 -27.05
CA ARG A 326 5.45 -34.65 -27.85
C ARG A 326 6.70 -34.33 -28.66
N HIS A 327 7.86 -34.78 -28.21
CA HIS A 327 9.16 -34.57 -28.86
C HIS A 327 9.66 -35.80 -29.62
N ASP A 328 8.77 -36.73 -29.99
CA ASP A 328 9.04 -37.86 -30.89
C ASP A 328 10.09 -38.87 -30.36
N HIS A 329 10.12 -39.05 -29.04
CA HIS A 329 10.95 -40.06 -28.34
C HIS A 329 10.09 -41.15 -27.66
N PRO A 330 9.34 -41.97 -28.42
CA PRO A 330 8.41 -42.96 -27.87
C PRO A 330 9.08 -44.08 -27.08
N ASP A 331 10.32 -44.45 -27.42
CA ASP A 331 11.07 -45.51 -26.74
C ASP A 331 11.49 -45.08 -25.31
N LEU A 332 11.86 -43.81 -25.15
CA LEU A 332 12.17 -43.23 -23.84
C LEU A 332 10.91 -43.03 -23.01
N ALA A 333 9.79 -42.65 -23.64
CA ALA A 333 8.50 -42.57 -22.97
C ALA A 333 8.05 -43.94 -22.44
N ALA A 334 8.30 -45.03 -23.17
CA ALA A 334 8.01 -46.38 -22.69
C ALA A 334 8.85 -46.78 -21.47
N LYS A 335 10.16 -46.49 -21.48
CA LYS A 335 11.04 -46.70 -20.31
C LYS A 335 10.60 -45.88 -19.09
N ALA A 336 10.19 -44.62 -19.29
CA ALA A 336 9.70 -43.76 -18.22
C ALA A 336 8.36 -44.24 -17.62
N ARG A 337 7.43 -44.77 -18.46
CA ARG A 337 6.18 -45.39 -17.97
C ARG A 337 6.44 -46.60 -17.09
N ASP A 338 7.32 -47.50 -17.53
CA ASP A 338 7.69 -48.70 -16.78
C ASP A 338 8.35 -48.35 -15.43
N ARG A 339 9.25 -47.36 -15.43
CA ARG A 339 9.96 -46.91 -14.23
C ARG A 339 9.05 -46.26 -13.19
N TYR A 340 8.13 -45.38 -13.60
CA TYR A 340 7.27 -44.62 -12.67
C TYR A 340 5.90 -45.28 -12.44
N GLY A 341 5.65 -46.47 -12.98
CA GLY A 341 4.37 -47.18 -12.84
C GLY A 341 3.19 -46.38 -13.40
N VAL A 342 3.42 -45.58 -14.45
CA VAL A 342 2.39 -44.76 -15.08
C VAL A 342 1.64 -45.63 -16.08
N ASP A 343 0.66 -46.37 -15.59
CA ASP A 343 -0.28 -47.09 -16.45
C ASP A 343 -1.09 -46.10 -17.30
N ASP A 344 -1.39 -46.49 -18.54
CA ASP A 344 -2.12 -45.69 -19.51
C ASP A 344 -3.59 -45.48 -19.05
N TRP A 345 -3.84 -44.47 -18.21
CA TRP A 345 -5.18 -44.01 -17.84
C TRP A 345 -5.94 -43.37 -19.02
N SER A 346 -5.44 -43.51 -20.25
CA SER A 346 -6.07 -43.02 -21.48
C SER A 346 -7.18 -43.93 -22.02
N SER A 347 -7.49 -45.07 -21.37
CA SER A 347 -8.71 -45.85 -21.66
C SER A 347 -9.93 -45.30 -20.91
N GLY A 348 -10.29 -44.03 -21.16
CA GLY A 348 -11.65 -43.55 -20.97
C GLY A 348 -12.58 -44.25 -21.99
N PRO A 349 -13.85 -44.53 -21.63
CA PRO A 349 -14.70 -45.42 -22.42
C PRO A 349 -14.86 -44.92 -23.85
N THR A 350 -14.60 -45.81 -24.80
CA THR A 350 -14.98 -45.70 -26.20
C THR A 350 -16.43 -45.19 -26.28
N PRO A 351 -16.75 -44.14 -27.06
CA PRO A 351 -18.13 -43.73 -27.24
C PRO A 351 -18.84 -44.86 -27.98
N ASP A 352 -19.61 -45.64 -27.23
CA ASP A 352 -20.42 -46.72 -27.76
C ASP A 352 -21.52 -46.13 -28.64
N ASN A 353 -21.65 -46.78 -29.77
CA ASN A 353 -22.45 -46.43 -30.92
C ASN A 353 -23.91 -46.80 -30.59
N ALA A 354 -24.69 -45.85 -30.07
CA ALA A 354 -26.10 -46.05 -29.77
C ALA A 354 -26.99 -45.07 -30.56
N ASP A 355 -26.80 -45.04 -31.89
CA ASP A 355 -27.82 -44.63 -32.85
C ASP A 355 -28.06 -45.80 -33.82
N GLN A 356 -28.81 -46.81 -33.37
CA GLN A 356 -29.57 -47.71 -34.23
C GLN A 356 -30.56 -48.55 -33.43
N HIS A 357 -31.80 -48.60 -33.94
CA HIS A 357 -32.96 -49.41 -33.53
C HIS A 357 -33.93 -48.82 -32.50
N GLN A 358 -34.74 -47.85 -32.97
CA GLN A 358 -36.19 -47.94 -32.79
C GLN A 358 -36.90 -47.73 -34.14
N ALA A 359 -37.10 -48.84 -34.83
CA ALA A 359 -38.09 -49.01 -35.89
C ALA A 359 -38.65 -50.43 -35.78
N SER A 360 -39.74 -50.57 -35.04
CA SER A 360 -40.85 -51.53 -35.24
C SER A 360 -41.85 -51.38 -34.09
#